data_AF-X6GBQ1-F1
#
_entry.id   AF-X6GBQ1-F1
#
_cell.length_a   1.000
_cell.length_b   1.000
_cell.length_c   1.000
_cell.angle_alpha   90.00
_cell.angle_beta   90.00
_cell.angle_gamma   90.00
#
_symmetry.space_group_name_H-M   'P 1'
#
loop_
_entity.id
_entity.type
_entity.pdbx_description
1 polymer ?
#
loop_
_entity_poly.entity_id
_entity_poly.type
_entity_poly.pdbx_seq_one_letter_code
_entity_poly.pdbx_strand_id
1 'polypeptide(L)'
;MFNGSTNPRTLEKALSLAPAADLTVRLLVPAAVVESRLRRRMELEPPAERIFEADLNVNMRSFAVFEAMHDLLTTSGREIISVEYTDGPSTFKSICRIERQILSALSRFDRAVGEKQIELPSHRADVTTGSATTPPRNKDMGSRLAWASIFALLIYIGGAGLTSLAQLAIARLIGPHNYGIYSYVQAWTSVLAYLATLGFNVSLLRFLPAYRASGRLDLARGVIRFALQRSLIAATLFGMIGAASVLFLSDPTERGLETSIVLGMMAVPLVTAYALGATLVRAFGGVVSALLPERIMRDGLLLVLVALLALSGFRTVDAPSVTLAVLVSSAFTAALVFIIARRFEPPGLGHAKPSYASREWWLAVPPLMLITGLDVFVSRAGVLVLGWTSHIAEAGIFALALNVAMLVGLSRIAVATMFSPTAADLYVRGDRRGLQQLFARATLLSAGGAILVAVPMMVIVEPFLSYFGEGYSAGAPIARVLILGYVFVALCGPQQNLLTMTGNEWAAATTMIAGAVANIIACAAGVAVYGLLGAAVGVALALSIWSIAMAVYIRKRLKIMPGLVFALLSIRPSAVDARQWHWFLRASK
;
A
#
# COMPACT_ATOMS: atom_id res chain seq x y z
N MET A 1 -2.41 9.11 -19.72
CA MET A 1 -2.05 10.28 -20.55
C MET A 1 -3.09 10.59 -21.63
N PHE A 2 -3.95 9.65 -22.06
CA PHE A 2 -5.01 9.91 -23.04
C PHE A 2 -6.41 9.79 -22.42
N ASN A 3 -6.90 10.87 -21.81
CA ASN A 3 -8.25 10.93 -21.20
C ASN A 3 -9.34 11.45 -22.17
N GLY A 4 -9.17 11.27 -23.49
CA GLY A 4 -10.16 11.69 -24.50
C GLY A 4 -10.54 13.18 -24.47
N SER A 5 -9.76 14.01 -23.76
CA SER A 5 -10.03 15.42 -23.44
C SER A 5 -8.82 16.30 -23.72
N THR A 6 -7.94 15.84 -24.60
CA THR A 6 -6.73 16.57 -24.97
C THR A 6 -7.12 17.77 -25.82
N ASN A 7 -7.05 18.96 -25.21
CA ASN A 7 -7.24 20.23 -25.90
C ASN A 7 -6.17 20.33 -27.02
N PRO A 8 -6.54 20.60 -28.28
CA PRO A 8 -5.63 20.57 -29.43
C PRO A 8 -4.35 21.40 -29.22
N ARG A 9 -4.44 22.54 -28.53
CA ARG A 9 -3.28 23.37 -28.16
C ARG A 9 -2.28 22.67 -27.22
N THR A 10 -2.76 21.81 -26.33
CA THR A 10 -1.90 21.03 -25.42
C THR A 10 -1.22 19.89 -26.16
N LEU A 11 -1.92 19.30 -27.14
CA LEU A 11 -1.40 18.24 -27.99
C LEU A 11 -0.32 18.80 -28.94
N GLU A 12 -0.57 19.97 -29.54
CA GLU A 12 0.39 20.72 -30.35
C GLU A 12 1.66 21.07 -29.57
N LYS A 13 1.52 21.61 -28.35
CA LYS A 13 2.66 21.92 -27.47
C LYS A 13 3.44 20.68 -27.02
N ALA A 14 2.78 19.53 -26.86
CA ALA A 14 3.45 18.28 -26.55
C ALA A 14 4.20 17.73 -27.77
N LEU A 15 3.62 17.85 -28.97
CA LEU A 15 4.22 17.44 -30.23
C LEU A 15 5.40 18.34 -30.63
N SER A 16 5.38 19.63 -30.29
CA SER A 16 6.50 20.56 -30.52
C SER A 16 7.72 20.27 -29.63
N LEU A 17 7.52 19.59 -28.49
CA LEU A 17 8.59 19.17 -27.58
C LEU A 17 9.15 17.78 -27.95
N ALA A 18 8.47 17.05 -28.84
CA ALA A 18 8.95 15.76 -29.32
C ALA A 18 9.94 15.97 -30.48
N PRO A 19 11.11 15.32 -30.47
CA PRO A 19 12.06 15.39 -31.57
C PRO A 19 11.38 15.02 -32.89
N ALA A 20 11.74 15.71 -33.97
CA ALA A 20 11.24 15.39 -35.30
C ALA A 20 11.74 13.98 -35.68
N ALA A 21 10.81 13.09 -36.01
CA ALA A 21 11.15 11.77 -36.49
C ALA A 21 11.43 11.85 -38.00
N ASP A 22 12.49 11.20 -38.46
CA ASP A 22 12.83 11.11 -39.90
C ASP A 22 11.74 10.34 -40.68
N LEU A 23 10.94 9.53 -40.00
CA LEU A 23 9.85 8.74 -40.58
C LEU A 23 8.69 8.59 -39.59
N THR A 24 7.46 8.97 -40.00
CA THR A 24 6.25 8.76 -39.20
C THR A 24 5.32 7.77 -39.91
N VAL A 25 4.99 6.65 -39.25
CA VAL A 25 4.09 5.62 -39.79
C VAL A 25 2.79 5.61 -38.99
N ARG A 26 1.65 5.80 -39.66
CA ARG A 26 0.31 5.67 -39.08
C ARG A 26 -0.27 4.31 -39.44
N LEU A 27 -0.58 3.50 -38.44
CA LEU A 27 -1.28 2.24 -38.65
C LEU A 27 -2.80 2.47 -38.51
N LEU A 28 -3.54 2.27 -39.59
CA LEU A 28 -5.00 2.40 -39.62
C LEU A 28 -5.63 1.05 -39.32
N VAL A 29 -6.20 0.92 -38.11
CA VAL A 29 -6.97 -0.26 -37.72
C VAL A 29 -8.45 0.12 -37.71
N PRO A 30 -9.34 -0.63 -38.41
CA PRO A 30 -10.76 -0.33 -38.40
C PRO A 30 -11.34 -0.35 -36.97
N ALA A 31 -12.16 0.64 -36.64
CA ALA A 31 -12.76 0.78 -35.30
C ALA A 31 -13.51 -0.48 -34.85
N ALA A 32 -14.19 -1.16 -35.78
CA ALA A 32 -14.91 -2.42 -35.52
C ALA A 32 -13.98 -3.57 -35.07
N VAL A 33 -12.74 -3.62 -35.56
CA VAL A 33 -11.75 -4.63 -35.16
C VAL A 33 -11.23 -4.35 -33.75
N VAL A 34 -11.06 -3.07 -33.41
CA VAL A 34 -10.65 -2.65 -32.06
C VAL A 34 -11.76 -2.93 -31.06
N GLU A 35 -13.00 -2.57 -31.39
CA GLU A 35 -14.17 -2.79 -30.53
C GLU A 35 -14.38 -4.28 -30.23
N SER A 36 -14.34 -5.13 -31.26
CA SER A 36 -14.52 -6.58 -31.11
C SER A 36 -13.41 -7.22 -30.24
N ARG A 37 -12.16 -6.78 -30.36
CA ARG A 37 -11.06 -7.23 -29.49
C ARG A 37 -11.20 -6.74 -28.06
N LEU A 38 -11.60 -5.48 -27.87
CA LEU A 38 -11.84 -4.92 -26.54
C LEU A 38 -12.97 -5.66 -25.84
N ARG A 39 -14.09 -5.86 -26.53
CA ARG A 39 -15.25 -6.58 -26.00
C ARG A 39 -14.89 -8.02 -25.61
N ARG A 40 -14.18 -8.75 -26.48
CA ARG A 40 -13.70 -10.10 -26.20
C ARG A 40 -12.74 -10.17 -25.00
N ARG A 41 -11.91 -9.15 -24.79
CA ARG A 41 -11.03 -9.05 -23.61
C ARG A 41 -11.84 -8.80 -22.33
N MET A 42 -12.78 -7.86 -22.36
CA MET A 42 -13.66 -7.55 -21.22
C MET A 42 -14.55 -8.74 -20.82
N GLU A 43 -14.97 -9.55 -21.79
CA GLU A 43 -15.76 -10.77 -21.55
C GLU A 43 -14.93 -11.89 -20.88
N LEU A 44 -13.64 -12.00 -21.17
CA LEU A 44 -12.74 -13.02 -20.60
C LEU A 44 -12.13 -12.63 -19.25
N GLU A 45 -12.32 -11.38 -18.79
CA GLU A 45 -11.78 -10.89 -17.53
C GLU A 45 -12.58 -11.35 -16.29
N PRO A 46 -11.91 -11.60 -15.14
CA PRO A 46 -12.58 -11.97 -13.89
C PRO A 46 -13.59 -10.91 -13.45
N PRO A 47 -14.74 -11.31 -12.85
CA PRO A 47 -15.81 -10.39 -12.47
C PRO A 47 -15.37 -9.29 -11.48
N ALA A 48 -14.33 -9.52 -10.68
CA ALA A 48 -13.76 -8.52 -9.78
C ALA A 48 -12.94 -7.44 -10.52
N GLU A 49 -12.41 -7.74 -11.71
CA GLU A 49 -11.59 -6.80 -12.50
C GLU A 49 -12.45 -5.93 -13.44
N ARG A 50 -13.61 -6.43 -13.89
CA ARG A 50 -14.59 -5.64 -14.68
C ARG A 50 -15.06 -4.36 -14.00
N ILE A 51 -15.01 -4.32 -12.67
CA ILE A 51 -15.39 -3.13 -11.87
C ILE A 51 -14.38 -1.98 -12.07
N PHE A 52 -13.15 -2.30 -12.49
CA PHE A 52 -12.04 -1.34 -12.61
C PHE A 52 -11.74 -0.92 -14.07
N GLU A 53 -12.20 -1.66 -15.08
CA GLU A 53 -12.03 -1.23 -16.49
C GLU A 53 -13.02 -0.11 -16.88
N ALA A 54 -12.57 0.79 -17.76
CA ALA A 54 -13.43 1.81 -18.34
C ALA A 54 -14.44 1.16 -19.29
N ASP A 55 -15.67 1.69 -19.36
CA ASP A 55 -16.68 1.17 -20.28
C ASP A 55 -16.17 1.20 -21.73
N LEU A 56 -16.66 0.27 -22.55
CA LEU A 56 -16.31 0.15 -23.97
C LEU A 56 -16.41 1.51 -24.69
N ASN A 57 -17.48 2.26 -24.43
CA ASN A 57 -17.71 3.60 -24.98
C ASN A 57 -16.64 4.63 -24.56
N VAL A 58 -16.13 4.54 -23.33
CA VAL A 58 -15.08 5.43 -22.81
C VAL A 58 -13.74 5.11 -23.47
N ASN A 59 -13.41 3.82 -23.63
CA ASN A 59 -12.20 3.39 -24.31
C ASN A 59 -12.22 3.76 -25.81
N MET A 60 -13.36 3.58 -26.49
CA MET A 60 -13.52 3.96 -27.90
C MET A 60 -13.37 5.47 -28.13
N ARG A 61 -13.70 6.32 -27.15
CA ARG A 61 -13.47 7.79 -27.24
C ARG A 61 -12.00 8.19 -27.24
N SER A 62 -11.09 7.34 -26.75
CA SER A 62 -9.65 7.61 -26.86
C SER A 62 -9.14 7.50 -28.31
N PHE A 63 -9.89 6.82 -29.19
CA PHE A 63 -9.55 6.67 -30.61
C PHE A 63 -9.55 8.01 -31.36
N ALA A 64 -10.49 8.90 -31.04
CA ALA A 64 -10.56 10.24 -31.60
C ALA A 64 -9.30 11.09 -31.33
N VAL A 65 -8.53 10.77 -30.28
CA VAL A 65 -7.26 11.47 -30.00
C VAL A 65 -6.19 11.11 -31.03
N PHE A 66 -6.19 9.87 -31.54
CA PHE A 66 -5.25 9.45 -32.57
C PHE A 66 -5.56 10.12 -33.93
N GLU A 67 -6.82 10.39 -34.21
CA GLU A 67 -7.23 11.20 -35.36
C GLU A 67 -6.79 12.67 -35.20
N ALA A 68 -7.05 13.28 -34.05
CA ALA A 68 -6.59 14.64 -33.76
C ALA A 68 -5.05 14.79 -33.80
N MET A 69 -4.30 13.75 -33.39
CA MET A 69 -2.84 13.72 -33.54
C MET A 69 -2.41 13.67 -35.00
N HIS A 70 -3.11 12.89 -35.83
CA HIS A 70 -2.81 12.84 -37.25
C HIS A 70 -2.99 14.21 -37.91
N ASP A 71 -4.12 14.87 -37.67
CA ASP A 71 -4.44 16.17 -38.26
C ASP A 71 -3.45 17.26 -37.82
N LEU A 72 -2.99 17.24 -36.57
CA LEU A 72 -1.97 18.16 -36.10
C LEU A 72 -0.59 17.88 -36.70
N LEU A 73 -0.22 16.61 -36.87
CA LEU A 73 1.06 16.23 -37.46
C LEU A 73 1.13 16.55 -38.96
N THR A 74 0.03 16.36 -39.69
CA THR A 74 -0.07 16.76 -41.11
C THR A 74 -0.05 18.27 -41.28
N THR A 75 -0.78 19.01 -40.43
CA THR A 75 -0.79 20.49 -40.44
C THR A 75 0.59 21.07 -40.08
N SER A 76 1.38 20.36 -39.27
CA SER A 76 2.76 20.72 -38.93
C SER A 76 3.79 20.39 -40.03
N GLY A 77 3.35 19.96 -41.21
CA GLY A 77 4.20 19.67 -42.36
C GLY A 77 5.03 18.38 -42.23
N ARG A 78 4.66 17.47 -41.31
CA ARG A 78 5.34 16.17 -41.20
C ARG A 78 4.73 15.17 -42.16
N GLU A 79 5.58 14.50 -42.94
CA GLU A 79 5.14 13.48 -43.90
C GLU A 79 4.82 12.17 -43.17
N ILE A 80 3.61 11.65 -43.37
CA ILE A 80 3.09 10.48 -42.66
C ILE A 80 2.73 9.41 -43.67
N ILE A 81 3.28 8.21 -43.48
CA ILE A 81 2.92 7.03 -44.28
C ILE A 81 1.80 6.29 -43.56
N SER A 82 0.61 6.27 -44.15
CA SER A 82 -0.53 5.49 -43.63
C SER A 82 -0.51 4.06 -44.15
N VAL A 83 -0.56 3.10 -43.25
CA VAL A 83 -0.63 1.65 -43.56
C VAL A 83 -1.97 1.12 -43.05
N GLU A 84 -2.82 0.66 -43.97
CA GLU A 84 -4.12 0.04 -43.63
C GLU A 84 -3.95 -1.42 -43.19
N TYR A 85 -4.54 -1.74 -42.05
CA TYR A 85 -4.57 -3.09 -41.50
C TYR A 85 -5.95 -3.72 -41.72
N THR A 86 -6.03 -4.59 -42.73
CA THR A 86 -7.19 -5.44 -43.02
C THR A 86 -6.78 -6.92 -42.88
N ASP A 87 -7.29 -7.55 -41.81
CA ASP A 87 -7.43 -9.01 -41.55
C ASP A 87 -6.40 -9.83 -40.73
N GLY A 88 -6.97 -10.67 -39.83
CA GLY A 88 -6.53 -12.04 -39.49
C GLY A 88 -5.47 -12.28 -38.39
N PRO A 89 -5.50 -13.41 -37.63
CA PRO A 89 -4.92 -13.56 -36.29
C PRO A 89 -3.44 -14.01 -36.26
N SER A 90 -2.60 -13.59 -37.21
CA SER A 90 -1.17 -13.96 -37.19
C SER A 90 -0.25 -12.75 -37.27
N THR A 91 0.26 -12.35 -36.10
CA THR A 91 1.12 -11.17 -35.90
C THR A 91 2.35 -11.17 -36.83
N PHE A 92 2.89 -12.35 -37.18
CA PHE A 92 4.12 -12.46 -37.97
C PHE A 92 3.94 -12.16 -39.47
N LYS A 93 2.85 -12.66 -40.10
CA LYS A 93 2.58 -12.42 -41.53
C LYS A 93 2.18 -10.96 -41.79
N SER A 94 1.54 -10.34 -40.80
CA SER A 94 1.21 -8.91 -40.80
C SER A 94 2.45 -8.03 -40.73
N ILE A 95 3.45 -8.37 -39.90
CA ILE A 95 4.70 -7.63 -39.78
C ILE A 95 5.47 -7.63 -41.12
N CYS A 96 5.64 -8.78 -41.78
CA CYS A 96 6.32 -8.84 -43.09
C CYS A 96 5.60 -8.03 -44.19
N ARG A 97 4.28 -7.85 -44.10
CA ARG A 97 3.50 -7.07 -45.09
C ARG A 97 3.60 -5.57 -44.81
N ILE A 98 3.56 -5.18 -43.54
CA ILE A 98 3.81 -3.79 -43.09
C ILE A 98 5.23 -3.38 -43.51
N GLU A 99 6.22 -4.25 -43.32
CA GLU A 99 7.61 -4.02 -43.75
C GLU A 99 7.70 -3.79 -45.26
N ARG A 100 7.06 -4.64 -46.10
CA ARG A 100 6.99 -4.42 -47.55
C ARG A 100 6.27 -3.13 -47.95
N GLN A 101 5.19 -2.77 -47.26
CA GLN A 101 4.47 -1.52 -47.54
C GLN A 101 5.31 -0.30 -47.18
N ILE A 102 6.02 -0.32 -46.05
CA ILE A 102 6.95 0.75 -45.64
C ILE A 102 8.08 0.89 -46.66
N LEU A 103 8.70 -0.23 -47.09
CA LEU A 103 9.75 -0.23 -48.11
C LEU A 103 9.25 0.30 -49.48
N SER A 104 8.02 -0.03 -49.86
CA SER A 104 7.41 0.45 -51.12
C SER A 104 6.99 1.94 -51.08
N ALA A 105 6.76 2.47 -49.89
CA ALA A 105 6.45 3.88 -49.68
C ALA A 105 7.73 4.72 -49.63
N LEU A 106 8.79 4.21 -49.00
CA LEU A 106 10.14 4.79 -49.02
C LEU A 106 10.73 4.85 -50.44
N SER A 107 10.52 3.81 -51.28
CA SER A 107 11.02 3.83 -52.67
C SER A 107 10.27 4.79 -53.60
N ARG A 108 9.00 5.13 -53.28
CA ARG A 108 8.25 6.21 -53.95
C ARG A 108 8.73 7.58 -53.50
N PHE A 109 9.16 7.69 -52.25
CA PHE A 109 9.75 8.90 -51.68
C PHE A 109 11.05 9.30 -52.38
N ASP A 110 11.93 8.33 -52.65
CA ASP A 110 13.17 8.56 -53.40
C ASP A 110 12.95 9.02 -54.85
N ARG A 111 11.81 8.65 -55.47
CA ARG A 111 11.44 9.12 -56.82
C ARG A 111 10.82 10.52 -56.82
N ALA A 112 10.12 10.92 -55.76
CA ALA A 112 9.47 12.22 -55.66
C ALA A 112 10.45 13.40 -55.44
N VAL A 113 11.69 13.12 -55.04
CA VAL A 113 12.77 14.12 -54.94
C VAL A 113 13.31 14.53 -56.33
N GLY A 114 12.98 13.78 -57.39
CA GLY A 114 13.47 14.01 -58.76
C GLY A 114 12.63 14.92 -59.66
N GLU A 115 11.36 15.20 -59.35
CA GLU A 115 10.49 16.01 -60.21
C GLU A 115 9.59 16.93 -59.36
N LYS A 116 9.98 18.20 -59.26
CA LYS A 116 9.09 19.29 -58.83
C LYS A 116 8.94 20.28 -59.99
N GLN A 117 7.92 20.08 -60.81
CA GLN A 117 7.27 21.12 -61.58
C GLN A 117 5.85 21.34 -61.04
N ILE A 118 5.50 22.62 -60.99
CA ILE A 118 4.40 23.26 -60.27
C ILE A 118 3.07 22.94 -60.93
N GLU A 119 2.02 22.65 -60.15
CA GLU A 119 0.64 23.05 -60.44
C GLU A 119 -0.27 22.89 -59.21
N LEU A 120 -0.90 23.99 -58.77
CA LEU A 120 -2.02 24.00 -57.83
C LEU A 120 -3.33 23.74 -58.59
N PRO A 121 -4.32 23.07 -57.96
CA PRO A 121 -5.69 23.52 -58.12
C PRO A 121 -6.40 23.80 -56.79
N SER A 122 -7.10 24.92 -56.82
CA SER A 122 -8.09 25.40 -55.87
C SER A 122 -9.33 24.49 -55.80
N HIS A 123 -9.78 24.15 -54.60
CA HIS A 123 -11.20 23.85 -54.37
C HIS A 123 -11.67 24.40 -53.02
N ARG A 124 -12.58 25.38 -53.09
CA ARG A 124 -13.47 25.80 -52.01
C ARG A 124 -14.47 24.68 -51.72
N ALA A 125 -14.71 24.40 -50.44
CA ALA A 125 -15.93 23.78 -49.97
C ALA A 125 -16.33 24.36 -48.60
N ASP A 126 -17.62 24.63 -48.48
CA ASP A 126 -18.32 25.41 -47.48
C ASP A 126 -18.09 25.02 -46.02
N VAL A 127 -17.86 26.03 -45.18
CA VAL A 127 -17.99 25.95 -43.72
C VAL A 127 -19.44 26.24 -43.37
N THR A 128 -20.23 25.19 -43.17
CA THR A 128 -21.52 25.30 -42.49
C THR A 128 -21.31 25.43 -40.99
N THR A 129 -21.81 26.53 -40.44
CA THR A 129 -21.89 26.85 -39.02
C THR A 129 -22.76 25.83 -38.28
N GLY A 130 -22.13 24.92 -37.54
CA GLY A 130 -22.77 24.01 -36.58
C GLY A 130 -22.37 24.38 -35.14
N SER A 131 -23.38 24.63 -34.31
CA SER A 131 -23.33 25.09 -32.92
C SER A 131 -22.26 24.43 -32.03
N ALA A 132 -21.48 25.28 -31.34
CA ALA A 132 -20.59 24.88 -30.25
C ALA A 132 -21.38 24.25 -29.09
N THR A 133 -21.38 22.92 -29.03
CA THR A 133 -21.75 22.19 -27.81
C THR A 133 -20.48 21.91 -27.02
N THR A 134 -20.36 22.56 -25.86
CA THR A 134 -19.33 22.31 -24.86
C THR A 134 -19.32 20.82 -24.47
N PRO A 135 -18.20 20.09 -24.60
CA PRO A 135 -18.13 18.71 -24.13
C PRO A 135 -18.20 18.67 -22.58
N PRO A 136 -18.90 17.69 -22.00
CA PRO A 136 -19.09 17.61 -20.55
C PRO A 136 -17.76 17.29 -19.85
N ARG A 137 -17.48 18.06 -18.79
CA ARG A 137 -16.31 17.96 -17.92
C ARG A 137 -16.33 16.62 -17.16
N ASN A 138 -15.49 15.68 -17.58
CA ASN A 138 -15.46 14.29 -17.11
C ASN A 138 -15.02 14.18 -15.63
N LYS A 139 -15.96 13.88 -14.74
CA LYS A 139 -15.75 13.59 -13.30
C LYS A 139 -15.46 12.10 -13.01
N ASP A 140 -15.51 11.22 -14.01
CA ASP A 140 -15.65 9.78 -13.78
C ASP A 140 -14.34 8.99 -13.59
N MET A 141 -13.22 9.47 -14.11
CA MET A 141 -11.92 8.79 -13.90
C MET A 141 -11.37 9.04 -12.48
N GLY A 142 -11.58 10.25 -11.97
CA GLY A 142 -11.21 10.61 -10.59
C GLY A 142 -12.10 9.92 -9.56
N SER A 143 -13.39 9.75 -9.86
CA SER A 143 -14.31 9.04 -8.97
C SER A 143 -14.00 7.54 -8.90
N ARG A 144 -13.62 6.88 -10.01
CA ARG A 144 -13.27 5.44 -10.03
C ARG A 144 -11.98 5.12 -9.25
N LEU A 145 -10.92 5.93 -9.38
CA LEU A 145 -9.69 5.74 -8.60
C LEU A 145 -9.91 6.06 -7.10
N ALA A 146 -10.76 7.06 -6.82
CA ALA A 146 -11.19 7.36 -5.45
C ALA A 146 -12.00 6.19 -4.84
N TRP A 147 -12.94 5.60 -5.60
CA TRP A 147 -13.71 4.43 -5.17
C TRP A 147 -12.83 3.21 -4.89
N ALA A 148 -11.85 2.92 -5.75
CA ALA A 148 -10.89 1.84 -5.52
C ALA A 148 -10.08 2.06 -4.22
N SER A 149 -9.66 3.30 -3.95
CA SER A 149 -8.93 3.67 -2.74
C SER A 149 -9.80 3.59 -1.49
N ILE A 150 -11.05 4.05 -1.57
CA ILE A 150 -12.05 3.97 -0.49
C ILE A 150 -12.38 2.51 -0.16
N PHE A 151 -12.56 1.66 -1.18
CA PHE A 151 -12.86 0.25 -0.97
C PHE A 151 -11.66 -0.51 -0.38
N ALA A 152 -10.44 -0.26 -0.87
CA ALA A 152 -9.22 -0.81 -0.27
C ALA A 152 -9.03 -0.37 1.19
N LEU A 153 -9.38 0.88 1.50
CA LEU A 153 -9.37 1.42 2.86
C LEU A 153 -10.43 0.78 3.74
N LEU A 154 -11.65 0.56 3.23
CA LEU A 154 -12.71 -0.15 3.95
C LEU A 154 -12.28 -1.59 4.28
N ILE A 155 -11.67 -2.30 3.33
CA ILE A 155 -11.12 -3.64 3.57
C ILE A 155 -9.96 -3.58 4.57
N TYR A 156 -9.09 -2.58 4.49
CA TYR A 156 -7.99 -2.43 5.43
C TYR A 156 -8.50 -2.21 6.86
N ILE A 157 -9.44 -1.28 7.04
CA ILE A 157 -10.07 -0.98 8.34
C ILE A 157 -10.88 -2.18 8.83
N GLY A 158 -11.69 -2.79 7.97
CA GLY A 158 -12.45 -4.00 8.30
C GLY A 158 -11.56 -5.16 8.69
N GLY A 159 -10.44 -5.36 7.99
CA GLY A 159 -9.42 -6.35 8.31
C GLY A 159 -8.73 -6.05 9.64
N ALA A 160 -8.33 -4.81 9.91
CA ALA A 160 -7.75 -4.44 11.21
C ALA A 160 -8.74 -4.60 12.36
N GLY A 161 -10.02 -4.26 12.13
CA GLY A 161 -11.11 -4.48 13.06
C GLY A 161 -11.30 -5.97 13.34
N LEU A 162 -11.27 -6.82 12.30
CA LEU A 162 -11.34 -8.28 12.44
C LEU A 162 -10.13 -8.83 13.20
N THR A 163 -8.91 -8.39 12.91
CA THR A 163 -7.70 -8.76 13.66
C THR A 163 -7.86 -8.42 15.14
N SER A 164 -8.34 -7.20 15.43
CA SER A 164 -8.55 -6.75 16.81
C SER A 164 -9.64 -7.58 17.50
N LEU A 165 -10.74 -7.86 16.80
CA LEU A 165 -11.83 -8.69 17.30
C LEU A 165 -11.37 -10.13 17.57
N ALA A 166 -10.54 -10.70 16.69
CA ALA A 166 -9.97 -12.02 16.87
C ALA A 166 -9.05 -12.06 18.10
N GLN A 167 -8.18 -11.06 18.28
CA GLN A 167 -7.32 -10.97 19.45
C GLN A 167 -8.10 -10.80 20.74
N LEU A 168 -9.17 -10.00 20.72
CA LEU A 168 -10.10 -9.81 21.82
C LEU A 168 -10.86 -11.10 22.16
N ALA A 169 -11.35 -11.83 21.16
CA ALA A 169 -12.02 -13.12 21.34
C ALA A 169 -11.07 -14.18 21.94
N ILE A 170 -9.83 -14.26 21.43
CA ILE A 170 -8.80 -15.14 21.96
C ILE A 170 -8.51 -14.79 23.43
N ALA A 171 -8.32 -13.50 23.75
CA ALA A 171 -8.05 -13.05 25.11
C ALA A 171 -9.13 -13.46 26.12
N ARG A 172 -10.39 -13.48 25.70
CA ARG A 172 -11.54 -13.91 26.51
C ARG A 172 -11.59 -15.42 26.74
N LEU A 173 -11.20 -16.21 25.74
CA LEU A 173 -11.30 -17.67 25.79
C LEU A 173 -10.21 -18.32 26.65
N ILE A 174 -9.01 -17.75 26.69
CA ILE A 174 -7.83 -18.38 27.31
C ILE A 174 -7.33 -17.69 28.58
N GLY A 175 -7.84 -16.49 28.89
CA GLY A 175 -7.43 -15.71 30.06
C GLY A 175 -6.09 -14.97 29.91
N PRO A 176 -5.75 -14.07 30.86
CA PRO A 176 -4.64 -13.12 30.73
C PRO A 176 -3.26 -13.78 30.69
N HIS A 177 -3.04 -14.88 31.42
CA HIS A 177 -1.75 -15.58 31.43
C HIS A 177 -1.46 -16.26 30.08
N ASN A 178 -2.37 -17.12 29.59
CA ASN A 178 -2.20 -17.78 28.30
C ASN A 178 -2.20 -16.78 27.13
N TYR A 179 -2.99 -15.71 27.22
CA TYR A 179 -2.96 -14.63 26.24
C TYR A 179 -1.64 -13.88 26.25
N GLY A 180 -1.02 -13.71 27.42
CA GLY A 180 0.33 -13.18 27.58
C GLY A 180 1.37 -14.01 26.84
N ILE A 181 1.37 -15.34 27.05
CA ILE A 181 2.25 -16.28 26.33
C ILE A 181 2.04 -16.14 24.81
N TYR A 182 0.79 -16.23 24.36
CA TYR A 182 0.44 -16.10 22.94
C TYR A 182 0.93 -14.77 22.37
N SER A 183 0.64 -13.65 23.02
CA SER A 183 0.99 -12.31 22.55
C SER A 183 2.51 -12.11 22.49
N TYR A 184 3.24 -12.62 23.49
CA TYR A 184 4.70 -12.58 23.52
C TYR A 184 5.33 -13.38 22.37
N VAL A 185 4.88 -14.62 22.17
CA VAL A 185 5.32 -15.46 21.04
C VAL A 185 4.96 -14.83 19.70
N GLN A 186 3.75 -14.28 19.58
CA GLN A 186 3.28 -13.62 18.37
C GLN A 186 4.08 -12.35 18.07
N ALA A 187 4.49 -11.60 19.10
CA ALA A 187 5.34 -10.42 18.98
C ALA A 187 6.71 -10.79 18.40
N TRP A 188 7.39 -11.80 18.96
CA TRP A 188 8.66 -12.30 18.44
C TRP A 188 8.54 -12.86 17.03
N THR A 189 7.53 -13.70 16.78
CA THR A 189 7.25 -14.26 15.45
C THR A 189 7.06 -13.15 14.42
N SER A 190 6.30 -12.09 14.76
CA SER A 190 6.08 -10.95 13.87
C SER A 190 7.38 -10.21 13.59
N VAL A 191 8.14 -9.84 14.62
CA VAL A 191 9.41 -9.12 14.47
C VAL A 191 10.38 -9.90 13.58
N LEU A 192 10.61 -11.18 13.89
CA LEU A 192 11.56 -12.01 13.15
C LEU A 192 11.11 -12.24 11.71
N ALA A 193 9.80 -12.47 11.48
CA ALA A 193 9.30 -12.69 10.12
C ALA A 193 9.37 -11.42 9.25
N TYR A 194 8.99 -10.25 9.78
CA TYR A 194 9.10 -9.00 9.02
C TYR A 194 10.55 -8.61 8.78
N LEU A 195 11.46 -8.85 9.74
CA LEU A 195 12.89 -8.64 9.54
C LEU A 195 13.45 -9.62 8.49
N ALA A 196 12.97 -10.86 8.48
CA ALA A 196 13.33 -11.87 7.49
C ALA A 196 12.82 -11.56 6.06
N THR A 197 11.86 -10.65 5.90
CA THR A 197 11.51 -10.17 4.54
C THR A 197 12.62 -9.36 3.88
N LEU A 198 13.64 -8.95 4.66
CA LEU A 198 14.78 -8.17 4.18
C LEU A 198 14.34 -6.94 3.35
N GLY A 199 13.23 -6.29 3.71
CA GLY A 199 12.71 -5.12 2.98
C GLY A 199 12.13 -5.42 1.58
N PHE A 200 12.13 -6.69 1.12
CA PHE A 200 11.56 -7.05 -0.18
C PHE A 200 10.04 -6.88 -0.24
N ASN A 201 9.37 -6.85 0.92
CA ASN A 201 7.94 -6.51 1.04
C ASN A 201 7.60 -5.10 0.51
N VAL A 202 8.57 -4.19 0.45
CA VAL A 202 8.40 -2.85 -0.16
C VAL A 202 9.11 -2.76 -1.50
N SER A 203 10.35 -3.29 -1.62
CA SER A 203 11.12 -3.22 -2.86
C SER A 203 10.43 -3.89 -4.06
N LEU A 204 9.72 -5.00 -3.84
CA LEU A 204 8.98 -5.68 -4.92
C LEU A 204 7.86 -4.82 -5.50
N LEU A 205 7.23 -3.96 -4.70
CA LEU A 205 6.19 -3.03 -5.18
C LEU A 205 6.76 -1.94 -6.11
N ARG A 206 8.07 -1.70 -6.07
CA ARG A 206 8.76 -0.74 -6.93
C ARG A 206 9.37 -1.40 -8.17
N PHE A 207 10.15 -2.46 -7.98
CA PHE A 207 10.87 -3.12 -9.07
C PHE A 207 9.95 -3.86 -10.03
N LEU A 208 8.92 -4.55 -9.51
CA LEU A 208 8.10 -5.42 -10.34
C LEU A 208 7.23 -4.66 -11.35
N PRO A 209 6.54 -3.56 -10.98
CA PRO A 209 5.85 -2.71 -11.95
C PRO A 209 6.80 -2.06 -12.96
N ALA A 210 8.00 -1.63 -12.52
CA ALA A 210 9.00 -1.03 -13.40
C ALA A 210 9.52 -2.02 -14.46
N TYR A 211 9.88 -3.25 -14.04
CA TYR A 211 10.33 -4.28 -14.98
C TYR A 211 9.21 -4.73 -15.92
N ARG A 212 7.97 -4.84 -15.43
CA ARG A 212 6.80 -5.13 -16.27
C ARG A 212 6.55 -4.04 -17.31
N ALA A 213 6.63 -2.76 -16.93
CA ALA A 213 6.48 -1.64 -17.85
C ALA A 213 7.58 -1.61 -18.92
N SER A 214 8.80 -2.04 -18.56
CA SER A 214 9.93 -2.16 -19.50
C SER A 214 9.95 -3.44 -20.34
N GLY A 215 8.97 -4.35 -20.16
CA GLY A 215 8.90 -5.64 -20.84
C GLY A 215 9.97 -6.67 -20.41
N ARG A 216 10.82 -6.36 -19.41
CA ARG A 216 11.90 -7.24 -18.95
C ARG A 216 11.41 -8.28 -17.93
N LEU A 217 10.62 -9.23 -18.42
CA LEU A 217 10.05 -10.32 -17.59
C LEU A 217 11.14 -11.21 -16.96
N ASP A 218 12.32 -11.31 -17.59
CA ASP A 218 13.48 -12.05 -17.06
C ASP A 218 13.97 -11.49 -15.72
N LEU A 219 14.06 -10.17 -15.61
CA LEU A 219 14.46 -9.48 -14.36
C LEU A 219 13.34 -9.51 -13.33
N ALA A 220 12.07 -9.42 -13.78
CA ALA A 220 10.91 -9.57 -12.90
C ALA A 220 10.87 -10.97 -12.25
N ARG A 221 11.10 -12.05 -13.01
CA ARG A 221 11.19 -13.40 -12.44
C ARG A 221 12.43 -13.57 -11.56
N GLY A 222 13.56 -12.99 -11.97
CA GLY A 222 14.80 -13.01 -11.20
C GLY A 222 14.65 -12.37 -9.81
N VAL A 223 14.04 -11.18 -9.73
CA VAL A 223 13.85 -10.48 -8.44
C VAL A 223 12.87 -11.20 -7.54
N ILE A 224 11.80 -11.80 -8.08
CA ILE A 224 10.85 -12.60 -7.30
C ILE A 224 11.54 -13.81 -6.67
N ARG A 225 12.27 -14.58 -7.48
CA ARG A 225 12.97 -15.78 -7.00
C ARG A 225 14.06 -15.40 -5.98
N PHE A 226 14.81 -14.34 -6.25
CA PHE A 226 15.84 -13.85 -5.36
C PHE A 226 15.27 -13.42 -4.00
N ALA A 227 14.20 -12.60 -4.02
CA ALA A 227 13.53 -12.13 -2.82
C ALA A 227 12.95 -13.29 -2.00
N LEU A 228 12.22 -14.21 -2.63
CA LEU A 228 11.64 -15.37 -1.95
C LEU A 228 12.69 -16.29 -1.36
N GLN A 229 13.73 -16.65 -2.11
CA GLN A 229 14.77 -17.55 -1.63
C GLN A 229 15.55 -16.93 -0.47
N ARG A 230 16.04 -15.69 -0.60
CA ARG A 230 16.85 -15.04 0.44
C ARG A 230 16.05 -14.79 1.70
N SER A 231 14.80 -14.35 1.56
CA SER A 231 13.95 -14.07 2.72
C SER A 231 13.53 -15.35 3.44
N LEU A 232 13.22 -16.43 2.70
CA LEU A 232 12.84 -17.70 3.32
C LEU A 232 14.04 -18.36 4.02
N ILE A 233 15.26 -18.26 3.45
CA ILE A 233 16.49 -18.70 4.12
C ILE A 233 16.72 -17.89 5.41
N ALA A 234 16.57 -16.56 5.36
CA ALA A 234 16.69 -15.72 6.55
C ALA A 234 15.64 -16.09 7.61
N ALA A 235 14.39 -16.33 7.19
CA ALA A 235 13.29 -16.69 8.07
C ALA A 235 13.49 -18.05 8.73
N THR A 236 13.96 -19.06 7.98
CA THR A 236 14.26 -20.38 8.55
C THR A 236 15.45 -20.31 9.50
N LEU A 237 16.50 -19.53 9.18
CA LEU A 237 17.62 -19.31 10.10
C LEU A 237 17.16 -18.62 11.39
N PHE A 238 16.37 -17.56 11.31
CA PHE A 238 15.83 -16.88 12.49
C PHE A 238 14.91 -17.79 13.32
N GLY A 239 14.05 -18.58 12.66
CA GLY A 239 13.22 -19.58 13.34
C GLY A 239 14.06 -20.67 14.03
N MET A 240 15.09 -21.20 13.36
CA MET A 240 15.99 -22.20 13.96
C MET A 240 16.79 -21.64 15.14
N ILE A 241 17.35 -20.43 15.00
CA ILE A 241 18.09 -19.77 16.09
C ILE A 241 17.16 -19.49 17.27
N GLY A 242 15.95 -18.99 17.01
CA GLY A 242 14.95 -18.75 18.04
C GLY A 242 14.55 -20.04 18.76
N ALA A 243 14.25 -21.11 18.04
CA ALA A 243 13.90 -22.40 18.63
C ALA A 243 15.06 -23.00 19.43
N ALA A 244 16.29 -22.95 18.89
CA ALA A 244 17.48 -23.44 19.58
C ALA A 244 17.75 -22.64 20.86
N SER A 245 17.65 -21.31 20.82
CA SER A 245 17.89 -20.46 22.00
C SER A 245 17.00 -20.85 23.18
N VAL A 246 15.75 -21.21 22.91
CA VAL A 246 14.77 -21.60 23.92
C VAL A 246 15.08 -22.99 24.46
N LEU A 247 15.41 -23.95 23.60
CA LEU A 247 15.77 -25.31 24.02
C LEU A 247 17.05 -25.36 24.87
N PHE A 248 17.97 -24.41 24.71
CA PHE A 248 19.22 -24.35 25.47
C PHE A 248 19.16 -23.48 26.74
N LEU A 249 18.30 -22.45 26.79
CA LEU A 249 18.25 -21.49 27.91
C LEU A 249 17.03 -21.67 28.82
N SER A 250 16.00 -22.43 28.43
CA SER A 250 14.76 -22.50 29.21
C SER A 250 14.84 -23.52 30.34
N ASP A 251 14.38 -23.12 31.53
CA ASP A 251 14.17 -24.03 32.64
C ASP A 251 13.03 -25.03 32.32
N PRO A 252 13.17 -26.33 32.68
CA PRO A 252 12.17 -27.37 32.40
C PRO A 252 10.78 -27.14 33.03
N THR A 253 10.63 -26.13 33.88
CA THR A 253 9.47 -25.86 34.72
C THR A 253 8.30 -25.22 33.98
N GLU A 254 8.51 -24.57 32.81
CA GLU A 254 7.46 -23.90 32.02
C GLU A 254 7.25 -24.49 30.61
N ARG A 255 6.96 -25.81 30.54
CA ARG A 255 6.73 -26.54 29.27
C ARG A 255 5.70 -25.88 28.32
N GLY A 256 4.70 -25.16 28.85
CA GLY A 256 3.68 -24.46 28.06
C GLY A 256 4.21 -23.26 27.27
N LEU A 257 5.13 -22.48 27.88
CA LEU A 257 5.80 -21.35 27.22
C LEU A 257 6.77 -21.86 26.15
N GLU A 258 7.59 -22.86 26.49
CA GLU A 258 8.56 -23.49 25.58
C GLU A 258 7.88 -24.01 24.31
N THR A 259 6.82 -24.81 24.46
CA THR A 259 6.07 -25.36 23.33
C THR A 259 5.48 -24.25 22.45
N SER A 260 4.96 -23.19 23.07
CA SER A 260 4.40 -22.05 22.34
C SER A 260 5.49 -21.31 21.56
N ILE A 261 6.66 -21.06 22.16
CA ILE A 261 7.75 -20.39 21.46
C ILE A 261 8.23 -21.22 20.27
N VAL A 262 8.44 -22.53 20.43
CA VAL A 262 8.86 -23.41 19.32
C VAL A 262 7.85 -23.39 18.18
N LEU A 263 6.55 -23.48 18.47
CA LEU A 263 5.50 -23.38 17.46
C LEU A 263 5.48 -22.01 16.76
N GLY A 264 5.69 -20.92 17.50
CA GLY A 264 5.81 -19.57 16.94
C GLY A 264 7.03 -19.43 16.02
N MET A 265 8.18 -19.97 16.43
CA MET A 265 9.39 -19.97 15.61
C MET A 265 9.23 -20.78 14.32
N MET A 266 8.49 -21.90 14.37
CA MET A 266 8.09 -22.64 13.16
C MET A 266 7.17 -21.82 12.24
N ALA A 267 6.38 -20.89 12.79
CA ALA A 267 5.50 -20.03 12.00
C ALA A 267 6.26 -18.89 11.29
N VAL A 268 7.46 -18.50 11.74
CA VAL A 268 8.27 -17.41 11.13
C VAL A 268 8.45 -17.55 9.60
N PRO A 269 8.91 -18.69 9.05
CA PRO A 269 9.03 -18.86 7.59
C PRO A 269 7.67 -18.77 6.87
N LEU A 270 6.60 -19.28 7.48
CA LEU A 270 5.25 -19.22 6.90
C LEU A 270 4.74 -17.78 6.86
N VAL A 271 5.00 -17.02 7.92
CA VAL A 271 4.63 -15.60 8.02
C VAL A 271 5.35 -14.78 6.97
N THR A 272 6.65 -15.01 6.83
CA THR A 272 7.49 -14.37 5.81
C THR A 272 6.99 -14.72 4.40
N ALA A 273 6.64 -15.98 4.17
CA ALA A 273 6.17 -16.49 2.89
C ALA A 273 4.84 -15.83 2.48
N TYR A 274 3.83 -15.77 3.35
CA TYR A 274 2.57 -15.12 2.99
C TYR A 274 2.71 -13.60 2.87
N ALA A 275 3.58 -12.95 3.66
CA ALA A 275 3.80 -11.50 3.56
C ALA A 275 4.42 -11.11 2.21
N LEU A 276 5.40 -11.89 1.73
CA LEU A 276 5.98 -11.70 0.40
C LEU A 276 4.99 -12.07 -0.71
N GLY A 277 4.28 -13.17 -0.56
CA GLY A 277 3.25 -13.57 -1.52
C GLY A 277 2.16 -12.51 -1.68
N ALA A 278 1.68 -11.92 -0.59
CA ALA A 278 0.69 -10.85 -0.63
C ALA A 278 1.25 -9.60 -1.32
N THR A 279 2.54 -9.33 -1.12
CA THR A 279 3.25 -8.27 -1.83
C THR A 279 3.32 -8.53 -3.34
N LEU A 280 3.54 -9.78 -3.77
CA LEU A 280 3.51 -10.15 -5.19
C LEU A 280 2.13 -9.92 -5.79
N VAL A 281 1.08 -10.38 -5.11
CA VAL A 281 -0.31 -10.16 -5.57
C VAL A 281 -0.62 -8.66 -5.69
N ARG A 282 -0.18 -7.84 -4.72
CA ARG A 282 -0.28 -6.37 -4.80
C ARG A 282 0.49 -5.81 -5.99
N ALA A 283 1.73 -6.25 -6.21
CA ALA A 283 2.59 -5.78 -7.28
C ALA A 283 2.06 -6.13 -8.68
N PHE A 284 1.27 -7.20 -8.81
CA PHE A 284 0.59 -7.56 -10.06
C PHE A 284 -0.68 -6.76 -10.34
N GLY A 285 -1.18 -5.99 -9.36
CA GLY A 285 -2.37 -5.15 -9.47
C GLY A 285 -3.55 -5.62 -8.59
N GLY A 286 -3.44 -6.78 -7.94
CA GLY A 286 -4.50 -7.37 -7.11
C GLY A 286 -4.54 -6.84 -5.68
N VAL A 287 -4.69 -5.52 -5.46
CA VAL A 287 -4.64 -4.94 -4.11
C VAL A 287 -5.68 -5.57 -3.16
N VAL A 288 -6.93 -5.70 -3.61
CA VAL A 288 -8.01 -6.33 -2.83
C VAL A 288 -7.77 -7.83 -2.63
N SER A 289 -7.35 -8.52 -3.69
CA SER A 289 -7.02 -9.95 -3.69
C SER A 289 -5.84 -10.29 -2.78
N ALA A 290 -4.95 -9.33 -2.53
CA ALA A 290 -3.84 -9.47 -1.59
C ALA A 290 -4.26 -9.22 -0.12
N LEU A 291 -5.16 -8.26 0.11
CA LEU A 291 -5.62 -7.92 1.46
C LEU A 291 -6.52 -9.00 2.07
N LEU A 292 -7.33 -9.67 1.23
CA LEU A 292 -8.28 -10.70 1.64
C LEU A 292 -7.60 -11.88 2.38
N PRO A 293 -6.58 -12.54 1.80
CA PRO A 293 -5.89 -13.63 2.50
C PRO A 293 -5.10 -13.14 3.71
N GLU A 294 -4.38 -12.03 3.57
CA GLU A 294 -3.43 -11.54 4.59
C GLU A 294 -4.11 -11.09 5.88
N ARG A 295 -5.33 -10.54 5.79
CA ARG A 295 -6.06 -10.03 6.97
C ARG A 295 -7.30 -10.86 7.30
N ILE A 296 -8.14 -11.15 6.31
CA ILE A 296 -9.45 -11.76 6.58
C ILE A 296 -9.33 -13.26 6.77
N MET A 297 -8.61 -13.96 5.88
CA MET A 297 -8.44 -15.41 6.05
C MET A 297 -7.51 -15.76 7.20
N ARG A 298 -6.38 -15.08 7.38
CA ARG A 298 -5.46 -15.41 8.47
C ARG A 298 -6.15 -15.33 9.84
N ASP A 299 -6.73 -14.17 10.15
CA ASP A 299 -7.31 -13.94 11.47
C ASP A 299 -8.71 -14.56 11.60
N GLY A 300 -9.48 -14.63 10.50
CA GLY A 300 -10.77 -15.32 10.48
C GLY A 300 -10.64 -16.84 10.65
N LEU A 301 -9.71 -17.49 9.93
CA LEU A 301 -9.45 -18.92 10.09
C LEU A 301 -8.90 -19.23 11.48
N LEU A 302 -8.02 -18.38 12.01
CA LEU A 302 -7.56 -18.48 13.39
C LEU A 302 -8.75 -18.48 14.37
N LEU A 303 -9.68 -17.52 14.22
CA LEU A 303 -10.86 -17.42 15.07
C LEU A 303 -11.74 -18.68 14.96
N VAL A 304 -11.98 -19.18 13.74
CA VAL A 304 -12.73 -20.42 13.52
C VAL A 304 -12.04 -21.61 14.18
N LEU A 305 -10.73 -21.76 14.01
CA LEU A 305 -9.97 -22.86 14.62
C LEU A 305 -10.02 -22.80 16.15
N VAL A 306 -9.87 -21.61 16.74
CA VAL A 306 -9.95 -21.41 18.19
C VAL A 306 -11.37 -21.67 18.70
N ALA A 307 -12.40 -21.24 17.97
CA ALA A 307 -13.80 -21.52 18.31
C ALA A 307 -14.13 -23.02 18.24
N LEU A 308 -13.63 -23.72 17.21
CA LEU A 308 -13.77 -25.17 17.09
C LEU A 308 -13.07 -25.90 18.25
N LEU A 309 -11.87 -25.48 18.61
CA LEU A 309 -11.14 -26.01 19.78
C LEU A 309 -11.96 -25.83 21.06
N ALA A 310 -12.50 -24.63 21.28
CA ALA A 310 -13.33 -24.33 22.45
C ALA A 310 -14.64 -25.15 22.50
N LEU A 311 -15.31 -25.34 21.36
CA LEU A 311 -16.55 -26.12 21.24
C LEU A 311 -16.33 -27.62 21.34
N SER A 312 -15.16 -28.11 20.95
CA SER A 312 -14.87 -29.54 20.88
C SER A 312 -14.78 -30.21 22.25
N GLY A 313 -14.55 -29.44 23.33
CA GLY A 313 -14.50 -29.95 24.71
C GLY A 313 -13.37 -30.94 25.02
N PHE A 314 -12.54 -31.30 24.03
CA PHE A 314 -11.52 -32.34 24.17
C PHE A 314 -10.24 -31.87 24.88
N ARG A 315 -9.99 -30.55 24.98
CA ARG A 315 -8.81 -29.94 25.65
C ARG A 315 -9.14 -28.55 26.19
N THR A 316 -8.55 -28.19 27.33
CA THR A 316 -8.49 -26.79 27.78
C THR A 316 -7.80 -25.96 26.71
N VAL A 317 -8.37 -24.80 26.37
CA VAL A 317 -7.79 -23.91 25.36
C VAL A 317 -6.60 -23.19 25.98
N ASP A 318 -5.44 -23.83 25.92
CA ASP A 318 -4.19 -23.32 26.49
C ASP A 318 -3.35 -22.60 25.42
N ALA A 319 -2.36 -21.80 25.83
CA ALA A 319 -1.50 -21.04 24.90
C ALA A 319 -0.86 -21.86 23.75
N PRO A 320 -0.40 -23.12 23.96
CA PRO A 320 0.16 -23.94 22.88
C PRO A 320 -0.87 -24.29 21.80
N SER A 321 -2.13 -24.52 22.19
CA SER A 321 -3.23 -24.86 21.27
C SER A 321 -3.57 -23.69 20.34
N VAL A 322 -3.59 -22.46 20.87
CA VAL A 322 -3.81 -21.23 20.09
C VAL A 322 -2.62 -21.00 19.17
N THR A 323 -1.40 -21.21 19.65
CA THR A 323 -0.20 -21.03 18.83
C THR A 323 -0.12 -22.08 17.70
N LEU A 324 -0.57 -23.31 17.94
CA LEU A 324 -0.73 -24.30 16.90
C LEU A 324 -1.79 -23.86 15.85
N ALA A 325 -2.91 -23.30 16.29
CA ALA A 325 -3.92 -22.74 15.38
C ALA A 325 -3.35 -21.57 14.54
N VAL A 326 -2.44 -20.77 15.09
CA VAL A 326 -1.70 -19.74 14.35
C VAL A 326 -0.79 -20.36 13.29
N LEU A 327 -0.07 -21.42 13.63
CA LEU A 327 0.79 -22.13 12.68
C LEU A 327 -0.03 -22.69 11.51
N VAL A 328 -1.14 -23.37 11.81
CA VAL A 328 -2.05 -23.97 10.81
C VAL A 328 -2.69 -22.88 9.94
N SER A 329 -3.23 -21.83 10.54
CA SER A 329 -3.84 -20.71 9.79
C SER A 329 -2.80 -19.96 8.93
N SER A 330 -1.58 -19.81 9.42
CA SER A 330 -0.48 -19.21 8.65
C SER A 330 -0.06 -20.11 7.47
N ALA A 331 -0.05 -21.43 7.65
CA ALA A 331 0.27 -22.38 6.58
C ALA A 331 -0.78 -22.33 5.47
N PHE A 332 -2.04 -22.35 5.85
CA PHE A 332 -3.17 -22.24 4.93
C PHE A 332 -3.14 -20.88 4.19
N THR A 333 -2.90 -19.79 4.91
CA THR A 333 -2.80 -18.45 4.32
C THR A 333 -1.65 -18.36 3.33
N ALA A 334 -0.47 -18.91 3.67
CA ALA A 334 0.67 -18.95 2.76
C ALA A 334 0.34 -19.73 1.49
N ALA A 335 -0.25 -20.93 1.61
CA ALA A 335 -0.66 -21.72 0.45
C ALA A 335 -1.65 -20.95 -0.44
N LEU A 336 -2.70 -20.37 0.15
CA LEU A 336 -3.72 -19.61 -0.58
C LEU A 336 -3.13 -18.38 -1.29
N VAL A 337 -2.27 -17.62 -0.61
CA VAL A 337 -1.61 -16.45 -1.18
C VAL A 337 -0.73 -16.85 -2.37
N PHE A 338 0.02 -17.94 -2.28
CA PHE A 338 0.84 -18.41 -3.40
C PHE A 338 0.01 -18.91 -4.58
N ILE A 339 -1.12 -19.57 -4.33
CA ILE A 339 -2.08 -19.96 -5.37
C ILE A 339 -2.63 -18.72 -6.08
N ILE A 340 -3.04 -17.70 -5.32
CA ILE A 340 -3.52 -16.42 -5.87
C ILE A 340 -2.38 -15.72 -6.63
N ALA A 341 -1.16 -15.68 -6.09
CA ALA A 341 -0.01 -15.07 -6.74
C ALA A 341 0.29 -15.70 -8.11
N ARG A 342 0.18 -17.04 -8.22
CA ARG A 342 0.30 -17.76 -9.50
C ARG A 342 -0.85 -17.46 -10.46
N ARG A 343 -2.06 -17.25 -9.95
CA ARG A 343 -3.23 -16.91 -10.77
C ARG A 343 -3.15 -15.50 -11.35
N PHE A 344 -2.64 -14.55 -10.58
CA PHE A 344 -2.43 -13.16 -10.99
C PHE A 344 -1.09 -12.94 -11.71
N GLU A 345 -0.31 -14.00 -11.90
CA GLU A 345 0.98 -13.93 -12.58
C GLU A 345 0.77 -13.51 -14.04
N PRO A 346 1.47 -12.46 -14.54
CA PRO A 346 1.30 -12.02 -15.92
C PRO A 346 1.74 -13.12 -16.90
N PRO A 347 1.01 -13.28 -18.03
CA PRO A 347 1.33 -14.29 -19.03
C PRO A 347 2.75 -14.12 -19.54
N GLY A 348 3.52 -15.21 -19.57
CA GLY A 348 4.93 -15.22 -20.00
C GLY A 348 5.96 -15.15 -18.86
N LEU A 349 5.59 -14.68 -17.66
CA LEU A 349 6.53 -14.64 -16.52
C LEU A 349 7.00 -16.04 -16.11
N GLY A 350 6.08 -17.02 -16.11
CA GLY A 350 6.38 -18.42 -15.80
C GLY A 350 7.28 -19.13 -16.82
N HIS A 351 7.50 -18.56 -18.02
CA HIS A 351 8.36 -19.12 -19.07
C HIS A 351 9.66 -18.33 -19.29
N ALA A 352 9.75 -17.11 -18.74
CA ALA A 352 10.94 -16.26 -18.83
C ALA A 352 12.16 -16.86 -18.10
N LYS A 353 13.38 -16.71 -18.64
CA LYS A 353 14.60 -17.19 -17.97
C LYS A 353 15.01 -16.14 -16.93
N PRO A 354 15.19 -16.51 -15.65
CA PRO A 354 15.49 -15.52 -14.62
C PRO A 354 16.87 -14.88 -14.85
N SER A 355 16.90 -13.56 -14.97
CA SER A 355 18.13 -12.76 -15.00
C SER A 355 18.29 -12.03 -13.67
N TYR A 356 19.52 -11.94 -13.16
CA TYR A 356 19.80 -11.43 -11.80
C TYR A 356 20.57 -10.11 -11.83
N ALA A 357 19.96 -9.07 -11.24
CA ALA A 357 20.59 -7.78 -10.96
C ALA A 357 20.81 -7.60 -9.44
N SER A 358 21.45 -8.60 -8.81
CA SER A 358 21.53 -8.73 -7.35
C SER A 358 22.13 -7.51 -6.64
N ARG A 359 23.11 -6.84 -7.25
CA ARG A 359 23.75 -5.63 -6.69
C ARG A 359 22.78 -4.47 -6.57
N GLU A 360 21.97 -4.21 -7.61
CA GLU A 360 20.99 -3.12 -7.62
C GLU A 360 19.90 -3.35 -6.57
N TRP A 361 19.44 -4.61 -6.44
CA TRP A 361 18.42 -4.96 -5.46
C TRP A 361 18.90 -4.81 -4.02
N TRP A 362 20.13 -5.25 -3.72
CA TRP A 362 20.73 -5.11 -2.39
C TRP A 362 21.03 -3.66 -2.00
N LEU A 363 21.28 -2.76 -2.94
CA LEU A 363 21.51 -1.34 -2.64
C LEU A 363 20.21 -0.62 -2.22
N ALA A 364 19.05 -1.06 -2.72
CA ALA A 364 17.76 -0.43 -2.43
C ALA A 364 17.05 -0.96 -1.17
N VAL A 365 17.43 -2.14 -0.70
CA VAL A 365 16.79 -2.88 0.39
C VAL A 365 17.03 -2.33 1.81
N PRO A 366 18.25 -1.92 2.21
CA PRO A 366 18.57 -1.61 3.59
C PRO A 366 17.68 -0.55 4.28
N PRO A 367 17.37 0.61 3.68
CA PRO A 367 16.54 1.61 4.34
C PRO A 367 15.11 1.12 4.54
N LEU A 368 14.59 0.36 3.56
CA LEU A 368 13.24 -0.19 3.62
C LEU A 368 13.13 -1.31 4.65
N MET A 369 14.16 -2.17 4.74
CA MET A 369 14.25 -3.22 5.77
C MET A 369 14.30 -2.62 7.17
N LEU A 370 15.12 -1.59 7.38
CA LEU A 370 15.20 -0.87 8.65
C LEU A 370 13.85 -0.25 9.00
N ILE A 371 13.17 0.34 8.02
CA ILE A 371 11.84 0.92 8.27
C ILE A 371 10.84 -0.18 8.66
N THR A 372 10.64 -1.20 7.84
CA THR A 372 9.59 -2.18 8.13
C THR A 372 9.89 -3.02 9.38
N GLY A 373 11.14 -3.43 9.57
CA GLY A 373 11.55 -4.21 10.74
C GLY A 373 11.44 -3.43 12.05
N LEU A 374 11.92 -2.18 12.08
CA LEU A 374 11.88 -1.36 13.30
C LEU A 374 10.46 -0.91 13.63
N ASP A 375 9.59 -0.67 12.66
CA ASP A 375 8.19 -0.30 12.92
C ASP A 375 7.44 -1.43 13.65
N VAL A 376 7.64 -2.67 13.18
CA VAL A 376 7.07 -3.85 13.84
C VAL A 376 7.70 -4.08 15.21
N PHE A 377 9.02 -3.89 15.33
CA PHE A 377 9.71 -4.00 16.61
C PHE A 377 9.20 -2.97 17.63
N VAL A 378 9.12 -1.69 17.24
CA VAL A 378 8.64 -0.59 18.10
C VAL A 378 7.22 -0.81 18.55
N SER A 379 6.33 -1.22 17.64
CA SER A 379 4.93 -1.50 17.97
C SER A 379 4.76 -2.71 18.90
N ARG A 380 5.73 -3.62 18.98
CA ARG A 380 5.70 -4.80 19.85
C ARG A 380 6.60 -4.70 21.09
N ALA A 381 7.45 -3.69 21.18
CA ALA A 381 8.51 -3.60 22.19
C ALA A 381 7.99 -3.70 23.63
N GLY A 382 6.88 -3.04 23.95
CA GLY A 382 6.31 -3.09 25.31
C GLY A 382 5.93 -4.51 25.73
N VAL A 383 5.31 -5.29 24.83
CA VAL A 383 4.97 -6.70 25.07
C VAL A 383 6.23 -7.56 25.21
N LEU A 384 7.25 -7.29 24.38
CA LEU A 384 8.51 -8.03 24.40
C LEU A 384 9.29 -7.80 25.70
N VAL A 385 9.40 -6.55 26.16
CA VAL A 385 10.10 -6.20 27.40
C VAL A 385 9.39 -6.83 28.60
N LEU A 386 8.06 -6.74 28.68
CA LEU A 386 7.29 -7.33 29.77
C LEU A 386 7.41 -8.85 29.81
N GLY A 387 7.32 -9.51 28.66
CA GLY A 387 7.51 -10.96 28.56
C GLY A 387 8.92 -11.41 28.93
N TRP A 388 9.95 -10.62 28.59
CA TRP A 388 11.34 -10.91 29.01
C TRP A 388 11.51 -10.81 30.53
N THR A 389 10.84 -9.87 31.19
CA THR A 389 10.93 -9.71 32.64
C THR A 389 10.14 -10.77 33.43
N SER A 390 9.68 -11.85 32.80
CA SER A 390 8.85 -12.91 33.40
C SER A 390 7.48 -12.46 33.93
N HIS A 391 7.00 -11.28 33.51
CA HIS A 391 5.67 -10.75 33.86
C HIS A 391 4.67 -11.11 32.75
N ILE A 392 4.46 -12.41 32.53
CA ILE A 392 3.71 -12.92 31.36
C ILE A 392 2.24 -12.51 31.36
N ALA A 393 1.53 -12.63 32.49
CA ALA A 393 0.12 -12.24 32.58
C ALA A 393 -0.07 -10.73 32.36
N GLU A 394 0.85 -9.96 32.91
CA GLU A 394 0.99 -8.52 32.73
C GLU A 394 1.21 -8.15 31.25
N ALA A 395 2.08 -8.87 30.53
CA ALA A 395 2.26 -8.70 29.09
C ALA A 395 0.95 -8.95 28.29
N GLY A 396 0.11 -9.89 28.76
CA GLY A 396 -1.22 -10.14 28.20
C GLY A 396 -2.17 -8.95 28.38
N ILE A 397 -2.24 -8.39 29.59
CA ILE A 397 -3.04 -7.19 29.89
C ILE A 397 -2.54 -5.99 29.06
N PHE A 398 -1.22 -5.79 28.99
CA PHE A 398 -0.61 -4.74 28.20
C PHE A 398 -0.91 -4.89 26.70
N ALA A 399 -0.80 -6.10 26.16
CA ALA A 399 -1.09 -6.37 24.76
C ALA A 399 -2.54 -6.07 24.41
N LEU A 400 -3.49 -6.43 25.29
CA LEU A 400 -4.91 -6.13 25.10
C LEU A 400 -5.15 -4.61 25.11
N ALA A 401 -4.58 -3.91 26.09
CA ALA A 401 -4.64 -2.46 26.20
C ALA A 401 -4.04 -1.76 24.96
N LEU A 402 -2.92 -2.27 24.45
CA LEU A 402 -2.28 -1.78 23.23
C LEU A 402 -3.15 -1.97 22.00
N ASN A 403 -3.80 -3.13 21.84
CA ASN A 403 -4.70 -3.39 20.72
C ASN A 403 -5.89 -2.42 20.72
N VAL A 404 -6.46 -2.12 21.90
CA VAL A 404 -7.52 -1.10 22.05
C VAL A 404 -7.00 0.28 21.65
N ALA A 405 -5.80 0.66 22.08
CA ALA A 405 -5.20 1.94 21.74
C ALA A 405 -4.88 2.07 20.23
N MET A 406 -4.48 0.98 19.57
CA MET A 406 -4.22 0.95 18.13
C MET A 406 -5.46 1.26 17.29
N LEU A 407 -6.68 1.02 17.80
CA LEU A 407 -7.92 1.41 17.11
C LEU A 407 -8.00 2.93 16.89
N VAL A 408 -7.49 3.72 17.83
CA VAL A 408 -7.39 5.19 17.70
C VAL A 408 -6.44 5.57 16.56
N GLY A 409 -5.34 4.82 16.41
CA GLY A 409 -4.35 4.98 15.36
C GLY A 409 -4.85 4.69 13.93
N LEU A 410 -5.95 3.95 13.77
CA LEU A 410 -6.54 3.63 12.46
C LEU A 410 -6.95 4.89 11.69
N SER A 411 -7.40 5.93 12.40
CA SER A 411 -7.75 7.23 11.83
C SER A 411 -6.59 7.82 11.01
N ARG A 412 -5.38 7.86 11.61
CA ARG A 412 -4.16 8.34 10.96
C ARG A 412 -3.79 7.50 9.74
N ILE A 413 -3.93 6.17 9.84
CA ILE A 413 -3.61 5.26 8.73
C ILE A 413 -4.53 5.52 7.54
N ALA A 414 -5.84 5.63 7.78
CA ALA A 414 -6.84 5.94 6.77
C ALA A 414 -6.55 7.26 6.03
N VAL A 415 -6.17 8.29 6.78
CA VAL A 415 -5.78 9.58 6.19
C VAL A 415 -4.45 9.46 5.43
N ALA A 416 -3.46 8.75 5.97
CA ALA A 416 -2.16 8.54 5.34
C ALA A 416 -2.28 7.85 3.96
N THR A 417 -3.21 6.90 3.81
CA THR A 417 -3.47 6.22 2.53
C THR A 417 -4.01 7.16 1.46
N MET A 418 -4.90 8.09 1.80
CA MET A 418 -5.39 9.10 0.85
C MET A 418 -4.35 10.21 0.58
N PHE A 419 -3.56 10.54 1.61
CA PHE A 419 -2.53 11.56 1.56
C PHE A 419 -1.36 11.17 0.65
N SER A 420 -0.87 9.93 0.75
CA SER A 420 0.38 9.48 0.10
C SER A 420 0.44 9.71 -1.42
N PRO A 421 -0.54 9.29 -2.25
CA PRO A 421 -0.44 9.47 -3.70
C PRO A 421 -0.52 10.95 -4.13
N THR A 422 -1.38 11.72 -3.46
CA THR A 422 -1.53 13.16 -3.75
C THR A 422 -0.30 13.96 -3.32
N ALA A 423 0.32 13.58 -2.20
CA ALA A 423 1.56 14.20 -1.72
C ALA A 423 2.73 13.96 -2.69
N ALA A 424 2.84 12.74 -3.23
CA ALA A 424 3.87 12.42 -4.24
C ALA A 424 3.68 13.25 -5.53
N ASP A 425 2.44 13.36 -6.04
CA ASP A 425 2.13 14.15 -7.24
C ASP A 425 2.44 15.65 -7.04
N LEU A 426 2.01 16.25 -5.91
CA LEU A 426 2.31 17.65 -5.59
C LEU A 426 3.80 17.92 -5.43
N TYR A 427 4.56 16.97 -4.87
CA TYR A 427 6.00 17.09 -4.72
C TYR A 427 6.71 17.05 -6.08
N VAL A 428 6.34 16.14 -6.97
CA VAL A 428 6.89 16.05 -8.34
C VAL A 428 6.58 17.31 -9.15
N ARG A 429 5.38 17.89 -8.97
CA ARG A 429 4.99 19.17 -9.59
C ARG A 429 5.70 20.40 -9.00
N GLY A 430 6.45 20.23 -7.91
CA GLY A 430 7.12 21.33 -7.21
C GLY A 430 6.17 22.27 -6.45
N ASP A 431 4.88 21.93 -6.30
CA ASP A 431 3.90 22.76 -5.59
C ASP A 431 4.01 22.58 -4.07
N ARG A 432 4.98 23.28 -3.49
CA ARG A 432 5.22 23.28 -2.03
C ARG A 432 4.05 23.84 -1.23
N ARG A 433 3.30 24.81 -1.78
CA ARG A 433 2.16 25.42 -1.08
C ARG A 433 0.99 24.44 -1.01
N GLY A 434 0.68 23.80 -2.14
CA GLY A 434 -0.31 22.72 -2.20
C GLY A 434 0.05 21.57 -1.25
N LEU A 435 1.33 21.15 -1.23
CA LEU A 435 1.79 20.10 -0.34
C LEU A 435 1.65 20.46 1.15
N GLN A 436 1.98 21.71 1.53
CA GLN A 436 1.79 22.22 2.90
C GLN A 436 0.30 22.23 3.30
N GLN A 437 -0.57 22.70 2.43
CA GLN A 437 -2.02 22.74 2.69
C GLN A 437 -2.61 21.33 2.81
N LEU A 438 -2.21 20.42 1.92
CA LEU A 438 -2.61 19.03 1.98
C LEU A 438 -2.15 18.37 3.29
N PHE A 439 -0.91 18.60 3.70
CA PHE A 439 -0.36 18.06 4.94
C PHE A 439 -1.08 18.62 6.18
N ALA A 440 -1.41 19.91 6.21
CA ALA A 440 -2.17 20.52 7.30
C ALA A 440 -3.60 19.95 7.40
N ARG A 441 -4.30 19.80 6.26
CA ARG A 441 -5.63 19.18 6.21
C ARG A 441 -5.58 17.71 6.64
N ALA A 442 -4.59 16.96 6.18
CA ALA A 442 -4.39 15.57 6.59
C ALA A 442 -4.11 15.47 8.10
N THR A 443 -3.35 16.41 8.66
CA THR A 443 -3.08 16.47 10.11
C THR A 443 -4.37 16.74 10.89
N LEU A 444 -5.16 17.74 10.49
CA LEU A 444 -6.46 18.04 11.12
C LEU A 444 -7.44 16.86 11.04
N LEU A 445 -7.53 16.21 9.88
CA LEU A 445 -8.43 15.08 9.67
C LEU A 445 -7.99 13.87 10.50
N SER A 446 -6.68 13.62 10.58
CA SER A 446 -6.12 12.55 11.42
C SER A 446 -6.38 12.81 12.90
N ALA A 447 -6.13 14.04 13.36
CA ALA A 447 -6.36 14.46 14.73
C ALA A 447 -7.85 14.40 15.10
N GLY A 448 -8.72 14.94 14.25
CA GLY A 448 -10.17 14.92 14.46
C GLY A 448 -10.71 13.50 14.52
N GLY A 449 -10.28 12.62 13.60
CA GLY A 449 -10.64 11.20 13.62
C GLY A 449 -10.12 10.47 14.85
N ALA A 450 -8.88 10.73 15.27
CA ALA A 450 -8.31 10.14 16.48
C ALA A 450 -9.05 10.59 17.74
N ILE A 451 -9.34 11.89 17.89
CA ILE A 451 -10.07 12.43 19.04
C ILE A 451 -11.49 11.89 19.07
N LEU A 452 -12.17 11.82 17.93
CA LEU A 452 -13.53 11.27 17.82
C LEU A 452 -13.61 9.83 18.33
N VAL A 453 -12.59 9.01 18.09
CA VAL A 453 -12.51 7.63 18.59
C VAL A 453 -11.99 7.59 20.03
N ALA A 454 -11.01 8.43 20.39
CA ALA A 454 -10.35 8.42 21.68
C ALA A 454 -11.26 8.87 22.84
N VAL A 455 -12.09 9.91 22.64
CA VAL A 455 -12.98 10.44 23.68
C VAL A 455 -13.97 9.39 24.21
N PRO A 456 -14.79 8.72 23.37
CA PRO A 456 -15.68 7.67 23.86
C PRO A 456 -14.90 6.47 24.40
N MET A 457 -13.77 6.12 23.77
CA MET A 457 -12.94 5.00 24.23
C MET A 457 -12.37 5.25 25.63
N MET A 458 -11.95 6.47 25.96
CA MET A 458 -11.44 6.83 27.29
C MET A 458 -12.43 6.55 28.43
N VAL A 459 -13.72 6.75 28.16
CA VAL A 459 -14.80 6.53 29.13
C VAL A 459 -15.17 5.04 29.17
N ILE A 460 -15.26 4.38 28.02
CA ILE A 460 -15.77 3.01 27.88
C ILE A 460 -14.66 1.95 28.10
N VAL A 461 -13.38 2.32 28.11
CA VAL A 461 -12.27 1.36 28.15
C VAL A 461 -12.31 0.41 29.35
N GLU A 462 -12.73 0.89 30.51
CA GLU A 462 -12.80 0.08 31.74
C GLU A 462 -13.91 -0.97 31.67
N PRO A 463 -15.20 -0.62 31.40
CA PRO A 463 -16.24 -1.61 31.20
C PRO A 463 -15.98 -2.50 29.97
N PHE A 464 -15.30 -1.97 28.95
CA PHE A 464 -14.92 -2.74 27.77
C PHE A 464 -13.88 -3.81 28.11
N LEU A 465 -12.82 -3.48 28.83
CA LEU A 465 -11.80 -4.44 29.23
C LEU A 465 -12.33 -5.47 30.23
N SER A 466 -13.19 -5.07 31.17
CA SER A 466 -13.83 -6.02 32.10
C SER A 466 -14.72 -7.04 31.40
N TYR A 467 -15.29 -6.71 30.23
CA TYR A 467 -16.08 -7.66 29.43
C TYR A 467 -15.23 -8.82 28.88
N PHE A 468 -13.91 -8.67 28.77
CA PHE A 468 -13.01 -9.71 28.27
C PHE A 468 -12.54 -10.70 29.34
N GLY A 469 -12.83 -10.44 30.62
CA GLY A 469 -12.56 -11.38 31.70
C GLY A 469 -12.05 -10.71 32.97
N GLU A 470 -12.07 -11.47 34.07
CA GLU A 470 -11.53 -11.04 35.35
C GLU A 470 -10.00 -10.87 35.25
N GLY A 471 -9.49 -9.74 35.73
CA GLY A 471 -8.06 -9.37 35.66
C GLY A 471 -7.69 -8.37 34.56
N TYR A 472 -8.50 -8.22 33.50
CA TYR A 472 -8.22 -7.23 32.44
C TYR A 472 -8.59 -5.79 32.80
N SER A 473 -9.41 -5.58 33.84
CA SER A 473 -9.77 -4.24 34.34
C SER A 473 -8.54 -3.43 34.78
N ALA A 474 -7.50 -4.10 35.29
CA ALA A 474 -6.21 -3.49 35.63
C ALA A 474 -5.51 -2.83 34.42
N GLY A 475 -5.89 -3.23 33.19
CA GLY A 475 -5.39 -2.65 31.94
C GLY A 475 -6.01 -1.30 31.55
N ALA A 476 -7.10 -0.86 32.22
CA ALA A 476 -7.77 0.39 31.89
C ALA A 476 -6.83 1.63 31.95
N PRO A 477 -6.09 1.90 33.04
CA PRO A 477 -5.18 3.06 33.07
C PRO A 477 -4.08 2.97 32.00
N ILE A 478 -3.62 1.77 31.67
CA ILE A 478 -2.58 1.49 30.66
C ILE A 478 -3.10 1.86 29.27
N ALA A 479 -4.30 1.41 28.94
CA ALA A 479 -4.95 1.72 27.68
C ALA A 479 -5.20 3.23 27.54
N ARG A 480 -5.62 3.92 28.62
CA ARG A 480 -5.79 5.38 28.63
C ARG A 480 -4.47 6.11 28.29
N VAL A 481 -3.35 5.72 28.90
CA VAL A 481 -2.02 6.31 28.60
C VAL A 481 -1.61 6.05 27.14
N LEU A 482 -1.78 4.82 26.64
CA LEU A 482 -1.46 4.49 25.25
C LEU A 482 -2.33 5.27 24.26
N ILE A 483 -3.64 5.42 24.54
CA ILE A 483 -4.56 6.21 23.73
C ILE A 483 -4.06 7.66 23.61
N LEU A 484 -3.61 8.29 24.71
CA LEU A 484 -3.03 9.65 24.67
C LEU A 484 -1.80 9.70 23.75
N GLY A 485 -0.92 8.69 23.83
CA GLY A 485 0.22 8.55 22.93
C GLY A 485 -0.20 8.51 21.46
N TYR A 486 -1.18 7.68 21.10
CA TYR A 486 -1.68 7.60 19.72
C TYR A 486 -2.39 8.89 19.25
N VAL A 487 -3.12 9.58 20.14
CA VAL A 487 -3.69 10.90 19.85
C VAL A 487 -2.58 11.91 19.56
N PHE A 488 -1.50 11.91 20.33
CA PHE A 488 -0.35 12.79 20.09
C PHE A 488 0.31 12.54 18.72
N VAL A 489 0.49 11.27 18.34
CA VAL A 489 0.99 10.90 17.01
C VAL A 489 0.02 11.38 15.91
N ALA A 490 -1.30 11.27 16.13
CA ALA A 490 -2.30 11.74 15.18
C ALA A 490 -2.31 13.28 15.03
N LEU A 491 -2.07 14.03 16.11
CA LEU A 491 -1.89 15.49 16.11
C LEU A 491 -0.66 15.93 15.29
N CYS A 492 0.34 15.07 15.18
CA CYS A 492 1.53 15.32 14.37
C CYS A 492 1.32 15.06 12.87
N GLY A 493 0.30 14.27 12.50
CA GLY A 493 -0.08 13.95 11.13
C GLY A 493 0.73 12.81 10.49
N PRO A 494 0.53 12.53 9.19
CA PRO A 494 1.20 11.44 8.47
C PRO A 494 2.64 11.79 8.05
N GLN A 495 3.49 12.13 9.03
CA GLN A 495 4.86 12.64 8.83
C GLN A 495 5.79 11.63 8.13
N GLN A 496 5.70 10.36 8.50
CA GLN A 496 6.48 9.29 7.89
C GLN A 496 6.17 9.16 6.40
N ASN A 497 4.89 9.15 6.04
CA ASN A 497 4.45 9.11 4.65
C ASN A 497 4.90 10.35 3.86
N LEU A 498 4.91 11.53 4.47
CA LEU A 498 5.43 12.73 3.81
C LEU A 498 6.93 12.60 3.49
N LEU A 499 7.73 12.07 4.41
CA LEU A 499 9.17 11.90 4.18
C LEU A 499 9.46 10.83 3.12
N THR A 500 8.73 9.71 3.14
CA THR A 500 8.91 8.67 2.13
C THR A 500 8.47 9.14 0.74
N MET A 501 7.32 9.82 0.62
CA MET A 501 6.81 10.32 -0.66
C MET A 501 7.63 11.49 -1.24
N THR A 502 8.43 12.18 -0.43
CA THR A 502 9.36 13.24 -0.88
C THR A 502 10.78 12.73 -1.17
N GLY A 503 10.98 11.41 -1.17
CA GLY A 503 12.29 10.79 -1.46
C GLY A 503 13.29 10.84 -0.30
N ASN A 504 12.86 11.17 0.92
CA ASN A 504 13.70 11.25 2.12
C ASN A 504 13.60 9.96 2.96
N GLU A 505 13.67 8.79 2.32
CA GLU A 505 13.50 7.48 2.98
C GLU A 505 14.57 7.23 4.07
N TRP A 506 15.84 7.55 3.81
CA TRP A 506 16.92 7.41 4.78
C TRP A 506 16.74 8.29 6.02
N ALA A 507 16.09 9.45 5.86
CA ALA A 507 15.76 10.29 7.01
C ALA A 507 14.66 9.67 7.87
N ALA A 508 13.65 9.09 7.22
CA ALA A 508 12.60 8.34 7.92
C ALA A 508 13.19 7.11 8.63
N ALA A 509 14.12 6.40 7.99
CA ALA A 509 14.81 5.26 8.61
C ALA A 509 15.63 5.68 9.84
N THR A 510 16.47 6.72 9.72
CA THR A 510 17.34 7.18 10.83
C THR A 510 16.56 7.70 12.03
N THR A 511 15.52 8.49 11.80
CA THR A 511 14.62 8.96 12.87
C THR A 511 13.89 7.79 13.54
N MET A 512 13.56 6.75 12.81
CA MET A 512 12.92 5.57 13.38
C MET A 512 13.88 4.66 14.15
N ILE A 513 15.16 4.58 13.75
CA ILE A 513 16.22 3.95 14.57
C ILE A 513 16.31 4.68 15.92
N ALA A 514 16.41 6.01 15.90
CA ALA A 514 16.46 6.81 17.13
C ALA A 514 15.20 6.61 17.99
N GLY A 515 14.02 6.60 17.37
CA GLY A 515 12.75 6.32 18.04
C GLY A 515 12.70 4.90 18.64
N ALA A 516 13.22 3.90 17.94
CA ALA A 516 13.25 2.52 18.42
C ALA A 516 14.18 2.34 19.63
N VAL A 517 15.38 2.93 19.58
CA VAL A 517 16.30 2.93 20.71
C VAL A 517 15.68 3.65 21.91
N ALA A 518 15.10 4.83 21.69
CA ALA A 518 14.39 5.56 22.74
C ALA A 518 13.23 4.74 23.33
N ASN A 519 12.50 3.99 22.50
CA ASN A 519 11.40 3.13 22.93
C ASN A 519 11.86 1.99 23.83
N ILE A 520 12.92 1.28 23.46
CA ILE A 520 13.49 0.19 24.28
C ILE A 520 13.93 0.75 25.64
N ILE A 521 14.69 1.84 25.64
CA ILE A 521 15.21 2.45 26.87
C ILE A 521 14.06 2.92 27.76
N ALA A 522 13.08 3.62 27.18
CA ALA A 522 11.93 4.13 27.93
C ALA A 522 11.03 3.01 28.45
N CYS A 523 10.85 1.93 27.69
CA CYS A 523 10.09 0.76 28.16
C CYS A 523 10.84 0.03 29.27
N ALA A 524 12.13 -0.26 29.11
CA ALA A 524 12.92 -0.96 30.13
C ALA A 524 13.00 -0.15 31.43
N ALA A 525 13.29 1.16 31.34
CA ALA A 525 13.30 2.04 32.51
C ALA A 525 11.91 2.20 33.12
N GLY A 526 10.86 2.31 32.29
CA GLY A 526 9.47 2.41 32.75
C GLY A 526 9.03 1.18 33.53
N VAL A 527 9.31 -0.02 33.01
CA VAL A 527 9.01 -1.29 33.69
C VAL A 527 9.72 -1.37 35.03
N ALA A 528 10.99 -0.97 35.12
CA ALA A 528 11.74 -1.02 36.37
C ALA A 528 11.19 -0.09 37.47
N VAL A 529 10.60 1.06 37.12
CA VAL A 529 10.13 2.06 38.10
C VAL A 529 8.65 1.90 38.45
N TYR A 530 7.79 1.66 37.46
CA TYR A 530 6.32 1.68 37.61
C TYR A 530 5.62 0.43 37.02
N GLY A 531 6.37 -0.62 36.71
CA GLY A 531 5.82 -1.86 36.13
C GLY A 531 5.02 -1.62 34.85
N LEU A 532 3.82 -2.17 34.79
CA LEU A 532 2.94 -2.12 33.61
C LEU A 532 2.56 -0.70 33.15
N LEU A 533 2.33 0.20 34.10
CA LEU A 533 1.98 1.59 33.79
C LEU A 533 3.21 2.35 33.27
N GLY A 534 4.39 2.04 33.80
CA GLY A 534 5.65 2.59 33.32
C GLY A 534 5.98 2.16 31.89
N ALA A 535 5.70 0.91 31.51
CA ALA A 535 5.82 0.44 30.14
C ALA A 535 4.96 1.27 29.18
N ALA A 536 3.70 1.55 29.55
CA ALA A 536 2.79 2.35 28.73
C ALA A 536 3.25 3.81 28.59
N VAL A 537 3.71 4.42 29.68
CA VAL A 537 4.29 5.76 29.65
C VAL A 537 5.55 5.78 28.78
N GLY A 538 6.39 4.74 28.86
CA GLY A 538 7.58 4.58 28.03
C GLY A 538 7.25 4.56 26.54
N VAL A 539 6.27 3.74 26.14
CA VAL A 539 5.80 3.69 24.74
C VAL A 539 5.21 5.03 24.30
N ALA A 540 4.36 5.66 25.13
CA ALA A 540 3.76 6.96 24.79
C ALA A 540 4.81 8.07 24.64
N LEU A 541 5.81 8.10 25.51
CA LEU A 541 6.95 9.02 25.43
C LEU A 541 7.77 8.76 24.18
N ALA A 542 8.07 7.51 23.86
CA ALA A 542 8.85 7.15 22.68
C ALA A 542 8.14 7.53 21.37
N LEU A 543 6.84 7.27 21.28
CA LEU A 543 5.99 7.71 20.16
C LEU A 543 5.97 9.24 20.04
N SER A 544 5.98 9.95 21.17
CA SER A 544 6.02 11.41 21.21
C SER A 544 7.37 11.96 20.75
N ILE A 545 8.48 11.43 21.29
CA ILE A 545 9.85 11.79 20.91
C ILE A 545 10.05 11.55 19.41
N TRP A 546 9.61 10.38 18.92
CA TRP A 546 9.70 10.03 17.51
C TRP A 546 8.93 11.02 16.62
N SER A 547 7.68 11.35 16.97
CA SER A 547 6.87 12.31 16.22
C SER A 547 7.46 13.73 16.23
N ILE A 548 8.03 14.16 17.36
CA ILE A 548 8.70 15.46 17.47
C ILE A 548 9.97 15.49 16.61
N ALA A 549 10.80 14.44 16.67
CA ALA A 549 12.01 14.33 15.88
C ALA A 549 11.71 14.40 14.37
N MET A 550 10.66 13.70 13.93
CA MET A 550 10.18 13.73 12.54
C MET A 550 9.69 15.11 12.14
N ALA A 551 8.92 15.80 13.01
CA ALA A 551 8.46 17.16 12.80
C ALA A 551 9.62 18.16 12.63
N VAL A 552 10.63 18.07 13.49
CA VAL A 552 11.83 18.92 13.43
C VAL A 552 12.60 18.67 12.13
N TYR A 553 12.74 17.41 11.72
CA TYR A 553 13.42 17.05 10.48
C TYR A 553 12.68 17.61 9.25
N ILE A 554 11.35 17.44 9.18
CA ILE A 554 10.51 17.99 8.11
C ILE A 554 10.67 19.51 8.02
N ARG A 555 10.65 20.20 9.17
CA ARG A 555 10.85 21.66 9.21
C ARG A 555 12.21 22.07 8.67
N LYS A 556 13.29 21.38 9.06
CA LYS A 556 14.66 21.73 8.65
C LYS A 556 14.94 21.45 7.17
N ARG A 557 14.45 20.32 6.63
CA ARG A 557 14.79 19.87 5.27
C ARG A 557 13.78 20.27 4.22
N LEU A 558 12.49 20.10 4.50
CA LEU A 558 11.42 20.38 3.55
C LEU A 558 10.93 21.82 3.65
N LYS A 559 11.33 22.56 4.71
CA LYS A 559 10.83 23.91 5.04
C LYS A 559 9.30 23.96 5.15
N ILE A 560 8.69 22.82 5.47
CA ILE A 560 7.26 22.64 5.71
C ILE A 560 7.01 22.87 7.20
N MET A 561 6.04 23.72 7.54
CA MET A 561 5.68 23.95 8.94
C MET A 561 4.92 22.73 9.51
N PRO A 562 5.06 22.40 10.81
CA PRO A 562 4.28 21.35 11.46
C PRO A 562 2.78 21.53 11.16
N GLY A 563 2.13 20.47 10.70
CA GLY A 563 0.79 20.54 10.09
C GLY A 563 -0.25 21.19 11.00
N LEU A 564 -0.21 20.92 12.30
CA LEU A 564 -1.11 21.51 13.31
C LEU A 564 -0.91 23.02 13.48
N VAL A 565 0.35 23.47 13.53
CA VAL A 565 0.70 24.89 13.71
C VAL A 565 0.25 25.69 12.49
N PHE A 566 0.50 25.17 11.29
CA PHE A 566 0.03 25.81 10.07
C PHE A 566 -1.50 25.79 9.96
N ALA A 567 -2.14 24.68 10.32
CA ALA A 567 -3.60 24.57 10.34
C ALA A 567 -4.22 25.65 11.25
N LEU A 568 -3.76 25.76 12.49
CA LEU A 568 -4.23 26.77 13.45
C LEU A 568 -3.94 28.21 12.98
N LEU A 569 -2.77 28.45 12.38
CA LEU A 569 -2.41 29.75 11.81
C LEU A 569 -3.20 30.09 10.55
N SER A 570 -3.66 29.09 9.78
CA SER A 570 -4.47 29.27 8.57
C SER A 570 -5.97 29.41 8.83
N ILE A 571 -6.44 28.97 10.01
CA ILE A 571 -7.78 29.26 10.52
C ILE A 571 -7.85 30.72 11.03
N ARG A 572 -6.72 31.29 11.48
CA ARG A 572 -6.65 32.66 12.02
C ARG A 572 -6.68 33.85 11.03
N PRO A 573 -6.56 33.73 9.68
CA PRO A 573 -6.80 34.85 8.77
C PRO A 573 -8.11 34.72 7.97
N SER A 574 -8.86 33.62 8.13
CA SER A 574 -10.06 33.33 7.32
C SER A 574 -11.39 33.52 8.06
N ALA A 575 -11.37 34.15 9.24
CA ALA A 575 -12.58 34.58 9.95
C ALA A 575 -13.22 35.87 9.39
N VAL A 576 -12.68 36.45 8.31
CA VAL A 576 -13.33 37.54 7.56
C VAL A 576 -13.14 37.29 6.06
N ASP A 577 -13.87 36.32 5.52
CA ASP A 577 -14.31 36.40 4.12
C ASP A 577 -15.68 35.73 3.98
N ALA A 578 -16.70 36.54 4.28
CA ALA A 578 -18.10 36.24 4.07
C ALA A 578 -18.39 36.08 2.56
N ARG A 579 -18.05 34.93 1.98
CA ARG A 579 -18.45 34.60 0.59
C ARG A 579 -18.84 33.14 0.31
N GLN A 580 -18.89 32.27 1.33
CA GLN A 580 -19.35 30.88 1.15
C GLN A 580 -20.76 30.57 1.66
N TRP A 581 -21.47 31.54 2.26
CA TRP A 581 -22.84 31.32 2.76
C TRP A 581 -23.93 31.33 1.67
N HIS A 582 -23.64 31.84 0.47
CA HIS A 582 -24.67 31.98 -0.58
C HIS A 582 -24.99 30.71 -1.38
N TRP A 583 -24.31 29.58 -1.14
CA TRP A 583 -24.57 28.35 -1.88
C TRP A 583 -25.66 27.45 -1.28
N PHE A 584 -26.06 27.65 -0.02
CA PHE A 584 -27.06 26.80 0.65
C PHE A 584 -28.50 27.34 0.65
N LEU A 585 -28.75 28.58 0.21
CA LEU A 585 -30.09 29.20 0.24
C LEU A 585 -30.77 29.35 -1.14
N ARG A 586 -30.29 28.66 -2.18
CA ARG A 586 -30.92 28.69 -3.53
C ARG A 586 -31.57 27.37 -3.97
N ALA A 587 -31.70 26.40 -3.06
CA ALA A 587 -32.38 25.12 -3.33
C ALA A 587 -33.77 25.02 -2.68
N SER A 588 -34.42 26.15 -2.38
CA SER A 588 -35.85 26.20 -2.05
C SER A 588 -36.50 27.43 -2.71
N LYS A 589 -36.70 27.35 -4.02
CA LYS A 589 -37.78 28.02 -4.73
C LYS A 589 -38.15 27.18 -5.94
#